data_AF-A0AAW6GZ60-F1
#
_entry.id   AF-A0AAW6GZ60-F1
#
_cell.length_a   1.000
_cell.length_b   1.000
_cell.length_c   1.000
_cell.angle_alpha   90.00
_cell.angle_beta   90.00
_cell.angle_gamma   90.00
#
_symmetry.space_group_name_H-M   'P 1'
#
loop_
_entity.id
_entity.type
_entity.pdbx_description
1 polymer ?
#
loop_
_entity_poly.entity_id
_entity_poly.type
_entity_poly.pdbx_seq_one_letter_code
_entity_poly.pdbx_strand_id
1 'polypeptide(L)' 'KDNKFNGQGTLIQTDGTKYKGGFVNGMEEGSGIQEDKNGNRYEGFFKQGKKHGPFVETDKNGKVIRKGTYKMGRLEN' A
#
# COMPACT_ATOMS: atom_id res chain seq x y z
N LYS A 1 -6.82 4.98 26.62
CA LYS A 1 -6.29 3.72 26.04
C LYS A 1 -6.21 3.96 24.54
N ASP A 2 -5.01 4.26 24.01
CA ASP A 2 -4.83 4.50 22.57
C ASP A 2 -5.05 3.19 21.82
N ASN A 3 -6.29 2.93 21.41
CA ASN A 3 -6.68 1.79 20.57
C ASN A 3 -6.25 2.02 19.11
N LYS A 4 -5.00 2.44 18.90
CA LYS A 4 -4.47 2.62 17.56
C LYS A 4 -3.88 1.31 17.06
N PHE A 5 -4.22 0.94 15.84
CA PHE A 5 -3.68 -0.25 15.19
C PHE A 5 -2.17 -0.09 15.00
N ASN A 6 -1.41 -1.01 15.57
CA ASN A 6 0.03 -1.10 15.45
C ASN A 6 0.39 -2.53 15.06
N GLY A 7 1.35 -2.70 14.15
CA GLY A 7 1.78 -4.01 13.64
C GLY A 7 1.16 -4.34 12.28
N GLN A 8 1.15 -5.63 11.92
CA GLN A 8 0.64 -6.09 10.63
C GLN A 8 -0.88 -6.19 10.65
N GLY A 9 -1.53 -5.80 9.55
CA GLY A 9 -2.99 -5.90 9.43
C GLY A 9 -3.47 -5.90 7.98
N THR A 10 -4.78 -6.02 7.84
CA THR A 10 -5.48 -5.86 6.57
C THR A 10 -6.52 -4.76 6.71
N LEU A 11 -6.43 -3.73 5.87
CA LEU A 11 -7.44 -2.68 5.72
C LEU A 11 -8.28 -3.00 4.48
N ILE A 12 -9.60 -3.06 4.65
CA ILE A 12 -10.55 -3.22 3.55
C ILE A 12 -11.28 -1.89 3.39
N GLN A 13 -11.10 -1.25 2.24
CA GLN A 13 -11.75 0.00 1.91
C GLN A 13 -13.17 -0.25 1.39
N THR A 14 -14.01 0.79 1.44
CA THR A 14 -15.42 0.72 1.02
C THR A 14 -15.58 0.46 -0.49
N ASP A 15 -14.56 0.78 -1.29
CA ASP A 15 -14.50 0.49 -2.73
C ASP A 15 -14.11 -0.97 -3.05
N GLY A 16 -13.83 -1.78 -2.02
CA GLY A 16 -13.39 -3.17 -2.13
C GLY A 16 -11.87 -3.34 -2.24
N THR A 17 -11.10 -2.25 -2.27
CA THR A 17 -9.64 -2.29 -2.28
C THR A 17 -9.12 -2.82 -0.95
N LYS A 18 -8.17 -3.75 -1.00
CA LYS A 18 -7.57 -4.37 0.19
C LYS A 18 -6.12 -3.95 0.31
N TYR A 19 -5.73 -3.41 1.45
CA TYR A 19 -4.33 -3.20 1.82
C TYR A 19 -3.93 -4.23 2.87
N LYS A 20 -2.77 -4.85 2.69
CA LYS A 20 -2.15 -5.75 3.66
C LYS A 20 -0.72 -5.27 3.91
N GLY A 21 -0.43 -4.89 5.14
CA GLY A 21 0.89 -4.37 5.49
C GLY A 21 0.96 -3.85 6.92
N GLY A 22 2.04 -3.12 7.19
CA GLY A 22 2.30 -2.55 8.50
C GLY A 22 1.43 -1.33 8.77
N PHE A 23 1.09 -1.15 10.05
CA PHE A 23 0.42 0.01 10.61
C PHE A 23 1.19 0.51 11.82
N VAL A 24 1.28 1.83 11.94
CA VAL A 24 1.76 2.54 13.13
C VAL A 24 0.77 3.65 13.43
N ASN A 25 0.27 3.70 14.67
CA ASN A 25 -0.73 4.67 15.09
C ASN A 25 -2.01 4.71 14.22
N GLY A 26 -2.39 3.56 13.64
CA GLY A 26 -3.54 3.45 12.72
C GLY A 26 -3.27 3.94 11.29
N MET A 27 -2.04 4.36 10.98
CA MET A 27 -1.63 4.75 9.62
C MET A 27 -0.76 3.67 9.00
N GLU A 28 -0.87 3.49 7.68
CA GLU A 28 -0.02 2.56 6.92
C GLU A 28 1.46 2.96 7.04
N GLU A 29 2.33 2.01 7.35
CA GLU A 29 3.75 2.23 7.58
C GLU A 29 4.56 0.99 7.16
N GLY A 30 5.68 1.21 6.48
CA GLY A 30 6.59 0.15 6.01
C GLY A 30 6.13 -0.48 4.71
N SER A 31 6.48 -1.74 4.47
CA SER A 31 6.09 -2.45 3.25
C SER A 31 4.62 -2.85 3.29
N GLY A 32 3.93 -2.71 2.16
CA GLY A 32 2.52 -3.07 2.04
C GLY A 32 2.13 -3.46 0.62
N ILE A 33 1.06 -4.24 0.55
CA ILE A 33 0.48 -4.75 -0.68
C ILE A 33 -0.95 -4.22 -0.76
N GLN A 34 -1.30 -3.53 -1.83
CA GLN A 34 -2.65 -3.08 -2.10
C GLN A 34 -3.19 -3.81 -3.34
N GLU A 35 -4.37 -4.41 -3.23
CA GLU A 35 -5.07 -5.08 -4.31
C GLU A 35 -6.40 -4.35 -4.57
N ASP A 36 -6.60 -3.89 -5.80
CA ASP A 36 -7.86 -3.26 -6.19
C ASP A 36 -8.87 -4.31 -6.68
N LYS A 37 -10.14 -3.91 -6.78
CA LYS A 37 -11.25 -4.79 -7.18
C LYS A 37 -11.10 -5.46 -8.55
N ASN A 38 -10.26 -4.93 -9.44
CA ASN A 38 -9.97 -5.48 -10.76
C ASN A 38 -8.84 -6.51 -10.73
N GLY A 39 -8.23 -6.73 -9.56
CA GLY A 39 -7.14 -7.66 -9.33
C GLY A 39 -5.76 -7.09 -9.67
N ASN A 40 -5.62 -5.78 -9.93
CA ASN A 40 -4.27 -5.21 -10.00
C ASN A 40 -3.70 -5.07 -8.60
N ARG A 41 -2.41 -5.35 -8.51
CA ARG A 41 -1.69 -5.47 -7.25
C ARG A 41 -0.55 -4.48 -7.25
N TYR A 42 -0.56 -3.59 -6.26
CA TYR A 42 0.48 -2.65 -5.95
C TYR A 42 1.30 -3.18 -4.78
N GLU A 43 2.61 -3.27 -4.94
CA GLU A 43 3.56 -3.62 -3.90
C GLU A 43 4.52 -2.45 -3.71
N GLY A 44 4.60 -1.89 -2.52
CA GLY A 44 5.48 -0.76 -2.26
C GLY A 44 5.64 -0.44 -0.79
N PHE A 45 6.23 0.71 -0.50
CA PHE A 45 6.37 1.20 0.86
C PHE A 45 5.36 2.32 1.16
N PHE A 46 5.08 2.47 2.44
CA PHE A 46 4.17 3.44 3.01
C PHE A 46 4.87 4.14 4.17
N LYS A 47 4.62 5.43 4.30
CA LYS A 47 5.12 6.24 5.40
C LYS A 47 4.05 7.21 5.84
N GLN A 48 3.64 7.15 7.10
CA GLN A 48 2.59 8.01 7.68
C GLN A 48 1.30 8.01 6.83
N GLY A 49 0.85 6.84 6.36
CA GLY A 49 -0.36 6.71 5.55
C GLY A 49 -0.22 7.20 4.10
N LYS A 50 1.01 7.39 3.59
CA LYS A 50 1.26 7.80 2.21
C LYS A 50 2.21 6.84 1.52
N LYS A 51 2.00 6.59 0.22
CA LYS A 51 2.96 5.86 -0.62
C LYS A 51 4.35 6.51 -0.55
N HIS A 52 5.37 5.71 -0.31
CA HIS A 52 6.76 6.12 -0.18
C HIS A 52 7.68 5.02 -0.71
N GLY A 53 8.92 5.34 -1.07
CA GLY A 53 9.89 4.37 -1.54
C GLY A 53 9.52 3.70 -2.88
N PRO A 54 10.28 2.68 -3.27
CA PRO A 54 10.05 1.98 -4.52
C PRO A 54 8.74 1.21 -4.51
N PHE A 55 8.12 1.07 -5.68
CA PHE A 55 6.94 0.25 -5.87
C PHE A 55 6.95 -0.47 -7.22
N VAL A 56 6.16 -1.54 -7.27
CA VAL A 56 5.84 -2.30 -8.46
C VAL A 56 4.32 -2.49 -8.50
N GLU A 57 3.72 -2.29 -9.66
CA GLU A 57 2.32 -2.57 -9.91
C GLU A 57 2.21 -3.64 -10.98
N THR A 58 1.43 -4.68 -10.68
CA THR A 58 1.16 -5.80 -11.58
C THR A 58 -0.32 -5.89 -11.89
N ASP A 59 -0.67 -6.33 -13.10
CA ASP A 59 -2.04 -6.72 -13.41
C ASP A 59 -2.46 -8.02 -12.70
N LYS A 60 -3.72 -8.42 -12.87
CA LYS A 60 -4.27 -9.67 -12.32
C LYS A 60 -3.56 -10.96 -12.77
N ASN A 61 -2.76 -10.90 -13.83
CA ASN A 61 -1.97 -12.03 -14.33
C ASN A 61 -0.51 -11.96 -13.85
N GLY A 62 -0.16 -10.99 -12.99
CA GLY A 62 1.20 -10.78 -12.50
C GLY A 62 2.12 -10.05 -13.48
N LYS A 63 1.60 -9.54 -14.60
CA LYS A 63 2.42 -8.75 -15.53
C LYS A 63 2.71 -7.39 -14.92
N VAL A 64 3.97 -7.01 -14.82
CA VAL A 64 4.39 -5.67 -14.38
C VAL A 64 3.86 -4.63 -15.38
N ILE A 65 3.00 -3.75 -14.91
CA ILE A 65 2.43 -2.64 -15.70
C ILE A 65 3.03 -1.30 -15.33
N ARG A 66 3.54 -1.17 -14.10
CA ARG A 66 4.20 0.05 -13.64
C ARG A 66 5.25 -0.25 -12.59
N LYS A 67 6.29 0.59 -12.54
CA LYS A 67 7.26 0.64 -11.46
C LYS A 67 7.73 2.08 -11.28
N GLY A 68 8.19 2.42 -10.10
CA GLY A 68 8.73 3.74 -9.82
C GLY A 68 9.04 3.91 -8.34
N THR A 69 9.23 5.16 -7.92
CA THR A 69 9.48 5.51 -6.53
C THR A 69 8.53 6.62 -6.11
N TYR A 70 7.86 6.46 -4.98
CA TYR A 70 7.09 7.52 -4.36
C TYR A 70 7.91 8.25 -3.29
N LYS A 71 7.74 9.56 -3.18
CA LYS A 71 8.25 10.37 -2.08
C LYS A 71 7.12 11.18 -1.48
N MET A 72 6.67 10.74 -0.30
CA MET A 72 5.59 11.39 0.46
C MET A 72 4.30 11.53 -0.35
N GLY A 73 3.94 10.49 -1.10
CA GLY A 73 2.75 10.45 -1.96
C GLY A 73 2.93 11.02 -3.37
N ARG A 74 4.09 11.59 -3.71
CA ARG A 74 4.39 12.08 -5.08
C ARG A 74 5.24 11.07 -5.81
N LEU A 75 4.86 10.74 -7.04
CA LEU A 75 5.68 9.90 -7.92
C LEU A 75 6.93 10.70 -8.31
N GLU A 76 8.11 10.16 -8.01
CA GLU A 76 9.36 10.66 -8.56
C GLU A 76 9.56 10.05 -9.96
N ASN A 77 9.83 10.92 -10.94
CA ASN A 77 10.23 10.54 -12.31
C ASN A 77 11.73 10.29 -12.36
#